data_AF-A0AA47N568-F1
#
_entry.id   AF-A0AA47N568-F1
#
_cell.length_a   1.000
_cell.length_b   1.000
_cell.length_c   1.000
_cell.angle_alpha   90.00
_cell.angle_beta   90.00
_cell.angle_gamma   90.00
#
_symmetry.space_group_name_H-M   'P 1'
#
loop_
_entity.id
_entity.type
_entity.pdbx_description
1 polymer ?
#
loop_
_entity_poly.entity_id
_entity_poly.type
_entity_poly.pdbx_seq_one_letter_code
_entity_poly.pdbx_strand_id
1 'polypeptide(L)'
;MTGITEYPPYLPTASCKPCSDEEVLMAVCTSDFAGRGVIQGAVRSSSSSSSSSPWGAADDGHVSAAVSLSRLFHQKSAVFARGGARGRLWRGRVSVPLQCGGGGGSGGGGVSPGEGDEYLLTGSVHFGEAWLGCAPRYKDFLARYKAAQEAGINPCQVDMT
;
A
#
# COMPACT_ATOMS: atom_id res chain seq x y z
N MET A 1 39.05 8.40 -13.08
CA MET A 1 37.92 9.35 -13.16
C MET A 1 37.19 8.98 -14.44
N THR A 2 36.02 8.34 -14.45
CA THR A 2 34.81 8.50 -13.62
C THR A 2 34.22 7.13 -13.30
N GLY A 3 33.97 6.86 -12.01
CA GLY A 3 33.20 5.70 -11.59
C GLY A 3 31.74 5.92 -11.91
N ILE A 4 31.17 5.06 -12.74
CA ILE A 4 29.74 5.04 -13.02
C ILE A 4 29.10 4.44 -11.78
N THR A 5 28.42 5.26 -10.98
CA THR A 5 27.60 4.75 -9.88
C THR A 5 26.35 4.16 -10.54
N GLU A 6 26.41 2.87 -10.86
CA GLU A 6 25.24 2.08 -11.24
C GLU A 6 24.26 2.13 -10.05
N TYR A 7 23.23 2.97 -10.18
CA TYR A 7 22.07 2.90 -9.33
C TYR A 7 21.37 1.56 -9.62
N PRO A 8 21.28 0.64 -8.66
CA PRO A 8 20.56 -0.59 -8.90
C PRO A 8 19.08 -0.29 -9.15
N PRO A 9 18.46 -0.80 -10.23
CA PRO A 9 17.02 -0.84 -10.37
C PRO A 9 16.50 -2.06 -9.60
N TYR A 10 16.71 -2.09 -8.29
CA TYR A 10 16.08 -3.09 -7.44
C TYR A 10 14.99 -2.38 -6.66
N LEU A 11 13.79 -2.32 -7.25
CA LEU A 11 12.59 -2.38 -6.42
C LEU A 11 12.81 -3.58 -5.50
N PRO A 12 12.85 -3.39 -4.17
CA PRO A 12 12.94 -4.52 -3.28
C PRO A 12 11.79 -5.45 -3.67
N THR A 13 12.10 -6.71 -3.96
CA THR A 13 11.10 -7.77 -3.82
C THR A 13 10.50 -7.53 -2.45
N ALA A 14 9.27 -7.00 -2.41
CA ALA A 14 8.74 -6.32 -1.25
C ALA A 14 8.48 -7.36 -0.18
N SER A 15 9.52 -7.77 0.55
CA SER A 15 9.44 -8.64 1.71
C SER A 15 8.40 -8.01 2.61
N CYS A 16 7.43 -8.81 3.04
CA CYS A 16 6.27 -8.34 3.80
C CYS A 16 6.63 -8.02 5.24
N LYS A 17 7.58 -7.11 5.35
CA LYS A 17 8.02 -6.52 6.57
C LYS A 17 6.99 -5.44 6.92
N PRO A 18 6.53 -5.36 8.17
CA PRO A 18 5.79 -4.21 8.62
C PRO A 18 6.63 -2.94 8.39
N CYS A 19 6.00 -1.88 7.88
CA CYS A 19 6.64 -0.59 7.79
C CYS A 19 7.08 -0.13 9.19
N SER A 20 8.30 0.39 9.27
CA SER A 20 8.83 1.04 10.47
C SER A 20 8.07 2.32 10.79
N ASP A 21 8.22 2.81 12.02
CA ASP A 21 7.55 4.04 12.45
C ASP A 21 7.94 5.24 11.55
N GLU A 22 9.21 5.35 11.16
CA GLU A 22 9.69 6.39 10.24
C GLU A 22 9.04 6.26 8.84
N GLU A 23 9.02 5.04 8.28
CA GLU A 23 8.39 4.78 6.99
C GLU A 23 6.90 5.14 7.03
N VAL A 24 6.19 4.77 8.11
CA VAL A 24 4.77 5.07 8.31
C VAL A 24 4.52 6.58 8.43
N LEU A 25 5.36 7.31 9.16
CA LEU A 25 5.23 8.76 9.34
C LEU A 25 5.45 9.52 8.02
N MET A 26 6.38 9.06 7.19
CA MET A 26 6.67 9.69 5.90
C MET A 26 5.78 9.22 4.76
N ALA A 27 5.17 8.04 4.88
CA ALA A 27 4.45 7.38 3.80
C ALA A 27 3.35 8.26 3.18
N VAL A 28 2.66 9.09 3.97
CA VAL A 28 1.63 9.98 3.43
C VAL A 28 2.23 11.04 2.51
N CYS A 29 3.41 11.59 2.82
CA CYS A 29 4.01 12.65 2.01
C CYS A 29 4.84 12.13 0.83
N THR A 30 5.40 10.92 0.92
CA THR A 30 6.35 10.40 -0.09
C THR A 30 5.72 9.48 -1.13
N SER A 31 4.54 8.93 -0.82
CA SER A 31 3.84 8.02 -1.73
C SER A 31 3.23 8.75 -2.93
N ASP A 32 2.85 8.01 -3.98
CA ASP A 32 2.07 8.54 -5.10
C ASP A 32 0.60 8.64 -4.76
N PHE A 33 0.11 7.82 -3.84
CA PHE A 33 -1.23 7.94 -3.27
C PHE A 33 -1.21 7.71 -1.76
N ALA A 34 -2.15 8.34 -1.06
CA ALA A 34 -2.41 8.09 0.35
C ALA A 34 -3.89 8.26 0.66
N GLY A 35 -4.50 7.31 1.37
CA GLY A 35 -5.90 7.39 1.76
C GLY A 35 -6.26 6.50 2.95
N ARG A 36 -7.36 6.86 3.63
CA ARG A 36 -7.97 6.06 4.69
C ARG A 36 -9.09 5.21 4.09
N GLY A 37 -9.09 3.90 4.33
CA GLY A 37 -10.12 3.03 3.78
C GLY A 37 -10.06 1.58 4.23
N VAL A 38 -10.87 0.76 3.59
CA VAL A 38 -10.96 -0.68 3.83
C VAL A 38 -10.57 -1.47 2.59
N ILE A 39 -9.96 -2.63 2.80
CA ILE A 39 -9.64 -3.61 1.75
C ILE A 39 -10.79 -4.62 1.70
N GLN A 40 -11.47 -4.70 0.56
CA GLN A 40 -12.73 -5.44 0.39
C GLN A 40 -12.53 -6.92 -0.02
N GLY A 41 -11.28 -7.37 -0.16
CA GLY A 41 -10.93 -8.71 -0.59
C GLY A 41 -9.95 -8.70 -1.76
N ALA A 42 -9.05 -9.69 -1.77
CA ALA A 42 -8.00 -9.84 -2.76
C ALA A 42 -8.43 -10.87 -3.82
N VAL A 43 -8.58 -10.44 -5.07
CA VAL A 43 -8.87 -11.34 -6.21
C VAL A 43 -7.54 -11.74 -6.82
N ARG A 44 -7.19 -13.03 -6.76
CA ARG A 44 -6.02 -13.56 -7.47
C ARG A 44 -6.17 -13.22 -8.95
N SER A 45 -5.20 -12.49 -9.47
CA SER A 45 -4.96 -12.39 -10.90
C SER A 45 -4.53 -13.80 -11.32
N SER A 46 -5.47 -14.65 -11.71
CA SER A 46 -5.12 -15.94 -12.29
C SER A 46 -4.59 -15.65 -13.70
N SER A 47 -3.29 -15.40 -13.84
CA SER A 47 -2.59 -15.83 -15.05
C SER A 47 -2.57 -17.35 -15.00
N SER A 48 -3.68 -17.95 -15.43
CA SER A 48 -3.70 -19.34 -15.88
C SER A 48 -2.87 -19.41 -17.17
N SER A 49 -1.55 -19.29 -17.06
CA SER A 49 -0.65 -19.85 -18.04
C SER A 49 -0.38 -21.29 -17.59
N SER A 50 -1.32 -22.17 -17.92
CA SER A 50 -1.03 -23.57 -18.18
C SER A 50 -0.09 -23.64 -19.38
N SER A 51 1.15 -23.23 -19.19
CA SER A 51 2.24 -23.44 -20.11
C SER A 51 3.24 -24.27 -19.35
N SER A 52 3.15 -25.58 -19.56
CA SER A 52 4.19 -26.56 -19.26
C SER A 52 5.46 -26.22 -20.04
N SER A 53 6.15 -25.17 -19.62
CA SER A 53 7.47 -24.79 -20.11
C SER A 53 8.50 -25.18 -19.05
N PRO A 54 9.55 -25.95 -19.38
CA PRO A 54 10.53 -26.45 -18.41
C PRO A 54 11.35 -25.38 -17.67
N TRP A 55 11.28 -24.12 -18.09
CA TRP A 55 11.89 -22.97 -17.43
C TRP A 55 10.77 -22.05 -16.96
N GLY A 56 10.25 -22.32 -15.76
CA GLY A 56 9.15 -21.56 -15.18
C GLY A 56 9.53 -20.10 -14.99
N ALA A 57 8.80 -19.20 -15.66
CA ALA A 57 8.78 -17.80 -15.29
C ALA A 57 8.27 -17.71 -13.85
N ALA A 58 9.01 -17.03 -12.98
CA ALA A 58 8.54 -16.74 -11.63
C ALA A 58 7.22 -15.96 -11.78
N ASP A 59 6.13 -16.54 -11.27
CA ASP A 59 4.87 -15.83 -11.12
C ASP A 59 5.16 -14.56 -10.33
N ASP A 60 4.92 -13.39 -10.92
CA ASP A 60 5.05 -12.08 -10.28
C ASP A 60 3.95 -11.90 -9.21
N GLY A 61 3.74 -12.90 -8.35
CA GLY A 61 3.58 -12.75 -6.91
C GLY A 61 2.53 -11.78 -6.37
N HIS A 62 1.61 -11.23 -7.15
CA HIS A 62 0.79 -10.07 -6.77
C HIS A 62 -0.71 -10.34 -6.97
N VAL A 63 -1.52 -9.82 -6.04
CA VAL A 63 -2.98 -9.94 -6.04
C VAL A 63 -3.60 -8.57 -6.19
N SER A 64 -4.59 -8.45 -7.07
CA SER A 64 -5.39 -7.24 -7.17
C SER A 64 -6.46 -7.22 -6.08
N ALA A 65 -6.33 -6.31 -5.11
CA ALA A 65 -7.30 -6.11 -4.03
C ALA A 65 -8.20 -4.90 -4.31
N ALA A 66 -9.51 -5.09 -4.18
CA ALA A 66 -10.46 -3.98 -4.27
C ALA A 66 -10.42 -3.18 -2.96
N VAL A 67 -10.39 -1.86 -3.07
CA VAL A 67 -10.34 -0.98 -1.90
C VAL A 67 -11.41 0.10 -2.00
N SER A 68 -11.89 0.53 -0.84
CA SER A 68 -12.74 1.70 -0.72
C SER A 68 -12.21 2.66 0.32
N LEU A 69 -11.91 3.88 -0.11
CA LEU A 69 -11.37 4.93 0.74
C LEU A 69 -12.49 5.87 1.19
N SER A 70 -12.63 6.00 2.50
CA SER A 70 -13.51 7.00 3.13
C SER A 70 -12.92 8.40 2.99
N ARG A 71 -11.59 8.50 2.94
CA ARG A 71 -10.86 9.74 2.68
C ARG A 71 -9.66 9.49 1.78
N LEU A 72 -9.47 10.33 0.77
CA LEU A 72 -8.26 10.37 -0.04
C LEU A 72 -7.48 11.62 0.39
N PHE A 73 -6.25 11.44 0.87
CA PHE A 73 -5.38 12.55 1.24
C PHE A 73 -4.77 13.17 -0.01
N HIS A 74 -4.20 12.33 -0.88
CA HIS A 74 -3.74 12.73 -2.21
C HIS A 74 -3.62 11.50 -3.13
N GLN A 75 -3.57 11.77 -4.44
CA GLN A 75 -3.13 10.83 -5.48
C GLN A 75 -2.50 11.63 -6.62
N LYS A 76 -1.32 11.23 -7.10
CA LYS A 76 -0.64 11.88 -8.23
C LYS A 76 -1.34 11.61 -9.57
N SER A 77 -1.93 10.43 -9.70
CA SER A 77 -2.75 10.02 -10.85
C SER A 77 -4.08 9.47 -10.38
N ALA A 78 -5.10 9.50 -11.25
CA ALA A 78 -6.47 9.14 -10.91
C ALA A 78 -6.70 7.61 -10.86
N VAL A 79 -6.00 6.92 -9.97
CA VAL A 79 -6.15 5.47 -9.72
C VAL A 79 -7.36 5.15 -8.83
N PHE A 80 -7.82 6.12 -8.04
CA PHE A 80 -9.07 6.05 -7.28
C PHE A 80 -10.09 7.02 -7.84
N ALA A 81 -11.25 6.48 -8.22
CA ALA A 81 -12.38 7.25 -8.70
C ALA A 81 -13.42 7.45 -7.59
N ARG A 82 -14.08 8.61 -7.57
CA ARG A 82 -15.22 8.85 -6.68
C ARG A 82 -16.37 7.93 -7.10
N GLY A 83 -16.87 7.08 -6.19
CA GLY A 83 -17.88 6.07 -6.52
C GLY A 83 -18.73 5.58 -5.34
N GLY A 84 -20.03 5.36 -5.59
CA GLY A 84 -21.02 4.88 -4.62
C GLY A 84 -22.33 5.67 -4.67
N ALA A 85 -23.40 5.15 -4.08
CA ALA A 85 -24.77 5.69 -4.17
C ALA A 85 -24.95 7.16 -3.72
N ARG A 86 -23.93 7.76 -3.09
CA ARG A 86 -23.90 9.20 -2.72
C ARG A 86 -22.58 9.91 -3.06
N GLY A 87 -21.68 9.29 -3.84
CA GLY A 87 -20.39 9.90 -4.23
C GLY A 87 -19.44 10.24 -3.08
N ARG A 88 -19.59 9.61 -1.91
CA ARG A 88 -18.81 9.89 -0.70
C ARG A 88 -17.56 9.02 -0.49
N LEU A 89 -17.44 7.93 -1.25
CA LEU A 89 -16.32 7.01 -1.15
C LEU A 89 -15.49 7.08 -2.43
N TRP A 90 -14.19 6.85 -2.29
CA TRP A 90 -13.30 6.59 -3.41
C TRP A 90 -13.16 5.09 -3.57
N ARG A 91 -13.14 4.61 -4.81
CA ARG A 91 -13.00 3.19 -5.15
C ARG A 91 -11.88 3.02 -6.16
N GLY A 92 -11.16 1.92 -6.02
CA GLY A 92 -10.11 1.53 -6.94
C GLY A 92 -9.60 0.14 -6.60
N ARG A 93 -8.49 -0.23 -7.22
CA ARG A 93 -7.79 -1.49 -6.97
C ARG A 93 -6.34 -1.19 -6.65
N VAL A 94 -5.75 -2.02 -5.81
CA VAL A 94 -4.32 -1.98 -5.50
C VAL A 94 -3.70 -3.35 -5.69
N SER A 95 -2.51 -3.40 -6.27
CA SER A 95 -1.68 -4.60 -6.38
C SER A 95 -0.96 -4.82 -5.06
N VAL A 96 -1.19 -5.98 -4.45
CA VAL A 96 -0.63 -6.37 -3.14
C VAL A 96 0.23 -7.61 -3.34
N PRO A 97 1.48 -7.65 -2.86
CA PRO A 97 2.27 -8.89 -2.88
C PRO A 97 1.53 -10.03 -2.15
N LEU A 98 1.45 -11.22 -2.77
CA LEU A 98 0.86 -12.45 -2.24
C LEU A 98 1.42 -12.80 -0.87
N GLN A 99 2.73 -12.61 -0.71
CA GLN A 99 3.48 -12.76 0.53
C GLN A 99 2.94 -11.88 1.68
N CYS A 100 2.18 -10.82 1.38
CA CYS A 100 1.67 -9.84 2.36
C CYS A 100 0.17 -10.02 2.62
N GLY A 101 -0.54 -10.66 1.69
CA GLY A 101 -1.99 -10.87 1.76
C GLY A 101 -2.43 -12.02 2.67
N GLY A 102 -1.51 -12.89 3.09
CA GLY A 102 -1.76 -13.99 4.02
C GLY A 102 -1.22 -13.65 5.41
N GLY A 103 -2.10 -13.50 6.41
CA GLY A 103 -1.70 -13.28 7.80
C GLY A 103 -0.74 -14.37 8.29
N GLY A 104 0.56 -14.05 8.39
CA GLY A 104 1.56 -15.05 8.75
C GLY A 104 3.00 -14.54 8.87
N GLY A 105 3.21 -13.23 9.03
CA GLY A 105 4.50 -12.65 9.41
C GLY A 105 4.45 -12.17 10.85
N SER A 106 5.37 -12.64 11.70
CA SER A 106 5.44 -12.34 13.15
C SER A 106 5.87 -10.88 13.48
N GLY A 107 5.50 -9.92 12.65
CA GLY A 107 5.65 -8.48 12.85
C GLY A 107 4.45 -7.78 12.24
N GLY A 108 3.72 -6.98 13.04
CA GLY A 108 2.38 -6.46 12.75
C GLY A 108 2.25 -5.63 11.48
N GLY A 109 2.17 -6.29 10.32
CA GLY A 109 2.01 -5.70 8.99
C GLY A 109 1.29 -6.63 8.02
N GLY A 110 0.52 -7.60 8.51
CA GLY A 110 -0.37 -8.42 7.69
C GLY A 110 -1.71 -7.72 7.49
N VAL A 111 -2.20 -7.69 6.24
CA VAL A 111 -3.54 -7.20 5.91
C VAL A 111 -4.61 -8.25 6.24
N SER A 112 -4.66 -8.71 7.48
CA SER A 112 -5.80 -9.53 7.92
C SER A 112 -7.04 -8.64 7.93
N PRO A 113 -8.09 -8.92 7.11
CA PRO A 113 -9.30 -8.14 7.14
C PRO A 113 -10.02 -8.38 8.48
N GLY A 114 -9.68 -7.57 9.49
CA GLY A 114 -10.50 -7.43 10.67
C GLY A 114 -11.82 -6.78 10.25
N GLU A 115 -12.94 -7.33 10.70
CA GLU A 115 -14.26 -6.82 10.34
C GLU A 115 -14.39 -5.35 10.75
N GLY A 116 -14.39 -4.45 9.77
CA GLY A 116 -14.55 -2.99 9.97
C GLY A 116 -13.28 -2.19 10.26
N ASP A 117 -12.09 -2.77 10.22
CA ASP A 117 -10.85 -2.00 10.44
C ASP A 117 -10.48 -1.13 9.22
N GLU A 118 -10.32 0.17 9.45
CA GLU A 118 -9.74 1.10 8.46
C GLU A 118 -8.21 1.04 8.51
N TYR A 119 -7.60 1.11 7.33
CA TYR A 119 -6.17 1.16 7.11
C TYR A 119 -5.78 2.50 6.51
N LEU A 120 -4.54 2.91 6.75
CA LEU A 120 -3.89 3.94 5.94
C LEU A 120 -3.26 3.22 4.73
N LEU A 121 -3.81 3.40 3.54
CA LEU A 121 -3.27 2.81 2.32
C LEU A 121 -2.35 3.83 1.64
N THR A 122 -1.08 3.47 1.46
CA THR A 122 -0.10 4.28 0.74
C THR A 122 0.66 3.42 -0.25
N GLY A 123 1.23 4.05 -1.29
CA GLY A 123 2.03 3.32 -2.26
C GLY A 123 2.36 4.11 -3.52
N SER A 124 2.89 3.40 -4.52
CA SER A 124 3.31 3.96 -5.80
C SER A 124 2.29 3.69 -6.91
N VAL A 125 2.33 4.49 -7.97
CA VAL A 125 1.56 4.22 -9.19
C VAL A 125 2.52 3.89 -10.33
N HIS A 126 2.36 2.72 -10.91
CA HIS A 126 3.13 2.26 -12.07
C HIS A 126 2.17 1.99 -13.22
N PHE A 127 2.35 2.67 -14.35
CA PHE A 127 1.53 2.51 -15.56
C PHE A 127 0.01 2.61 -15.34
N GLY A 128 -0.41 3.44 -14.39
CA GLY A 128 -1.84 3.60 -14.04
C GLY A 128 -2.38 2.55 -13.07
N GLU A 129 -1.55 1.63 -12.62
CA GLU A 129 -1.86 0.66 -11.58
C GLU A 129 -1.32 1.13 -10.23
N ALA A 130 -2.15 1.05 -9.19
CA ALA A 130 -1.73 1.38 -7.83
C ALA A 130 -1.07 0.15 -7.18
N TRP A 131 0.13 0.32 -6.64
CA TRP A 131 0.89 -0.72 -5.95
C TRP A 131 0.97 -0.39 -4.48
N LEU A 132 0.53 -1.31 -3.62
CA LEU A 132 0.47 -1.07 -2.19
C LEU A 132 1.87 -1.14 -1.59
N GLY A 133 2.26 -0.08 -0.87
CA GLY A 133 3.48 -0.01 -0.07
C GLY A 133 3.17 -0.29 1.40
N CYS A 134 2.84 0.75 2.17
CA CYS A 134 2.46 0.62 3.57
C CYS A 134 0.93 0.55 3.74
N ALA A 135 0.49 -0.33 4.63
CA ALA A 135 -0.91 -0.48 4.99
C ALA A 135 -1.12 -0.72 6.50
N PRO A 136 -0.63 0.17 7.40
CA PRO A 136 -0.90 0.03 8.83
C PRO A 136 -2.40 0.25 9.11
N ARG A 137 -2.89 -0.30 10.22
CA ARG A 137 -4.21 0.08 10.72
C ARG A 137 -4.23 1.58 11.00
N TYR A 138 -5.31 2.24 10.61
CA TYR A 138 -5.38 3.70 10.69
C TYR A 138 -5.25 4.21 12.14
N LYS A 139 -5.80 3.47 13.12
CA LYS A 139 -5.65 3.79 14.54
C LYS A 139 -4.19 3.74 15.01
N ASP A 140 -3.42 2.79 14.51
CA ASP A 140 -2.01 2.58 14.91
C ASP A 140 -1.12 3.65 14.26
N PHE A 141 -1.46 4.08 13.04
CA PHE A 141 -0.87 5.25 12.39
C PHE A 141 -1.18 6.53 13.16
N LEU A 142 -2.45 6.78 13.51
CA LEU A 142 -2.86 7.99 14.23
C LEU A 142 -2.13 8.14 15.57
N ALA A 143 -1.98 7.05 16.32
CA ALA A 143 -1.23 7.07 17.59
C ALA A 143 0.22 7.50 17.38
N ARG A 144 0.91 6.92 16.39
CA ARG A 144 2.31 7.26 16.04
C ARG A 144 2.46 8.69 15.54
N TYR A 145 1.56 9.12 14.65
CA TYR A 145 1.58 10.46 14.11
C TYR A 145 1.41 11.50 15.21
N LYS A 146 0.45 11.32 16.12
CA LYS A 146 0.24 12.23 17.25
C LYS A 146 1.46 12.28 18.17
N ALA A 147 2.02 11.12 18.53
CA ALA A 147 3.23 11.06 19.35
C ALA A 147 4.41 11.79 18.69
N ALA A 148 4.61 11.61 17.37
CA ALA A 148 5.66 12.33 16.63
C ALA A 148 5.39 13.84 16.54
N GLN A 149 4.13 14.24 16.42
CA GLN A 149 3.72 15.64 16.38
C GLN A 149 3.94 16.34 17.74
N GLU A 150 3.56 15.68 18.84
CA GLU A 150 3.78 16.16 20.22
C GLU A 150 5.27 16.27 20.55
N ALA A 151 6.08 15.32 20.06
CA ALA A 151 7.53 15.35 20.22
C ALA A 151 8.24 16.35 19.27
N GLY A 152 7.52 17.00 18.35
CA GLY A 152 8.09 17.94 17.38
C GLY A 152 9.01 17.31 16.33
N ILE A 153 8.95 15.98 16.16
CA ILE A 153 9.79 15.21 15.23
C ILE A 153 9.01 14.68 14.03
N ASN A 154 7.75 15.07 13.87
CA ASN A 154 6.93 14.61 12.75
C ASN A 154 7.41 15.24 11.42
N PRO A 155 7.95 14.44 10.49
CA PRO A 155 8.52 14.96 9.25
C PRO A 155 7.46 15.29 8.18
N CYS A 156 6.21 14.87 8.35
CA CYS A 156 5.12 15.05 7.39
C CYS A 156 3.87 15.61 8.08
N GLN A 157 3.47 16.84 7.75
CA GLN A 157 2.24 17.44 8.28
C GLN A 157 1.08 17.25 7.31
N VAL A 158 0.04 16.56 7.76
CA VAL A 158 -1.19 16.29 7.02
C VAL A 158 -2.43 16.52 7.88
N ASP A 159 -3.49 17.01 7.25
CA ASP A 159 -4.80 17.17 7.89
C ASP A 159 -5.45 15.80 8.08
N MET A 160 -5.47 15.31 9.32
CA MET A 160 -6.10 14.01 9.67
C MET A 160 -7.54 14.14 10.17
N THR A 161 -8.10 15.36 10.15
CA THR A 161 -9.45 15.73 10.61
C THR A 161 -10.61 15.15 9.81
#